data_AF-A0A7V6HS87-F1
#
_entry.id   AF-A0A7V6HS87-F1
#
_cell.length_a   1.000
_cell.length_b   1.000
_cell.length_c   1.000
_cell.angle_alpha   90.00
_cell.angle_beta   90.00
_cell.angle_gamma   90.00
#
_symmetry.space_group_name_H-M   'P 1'
#
loop_
_entity.id
_entity.type
_entity.pdbx_description
1 polymer ?
#
loop_
_entity_poly.entity_id
_entity_poly.type
_entity_poly.pdbx_seq_one_letter_code
_entity_poly.pdbx_strand_id
1 'polypeptide(L)'
;MKIIIYKNEEKVYLKIDENEKEFNFDALNELIEKLINNPIDEEDIEFEGEELVNYKQLIIELNKEVNTKEFLDAVEKAKKFGAQ
;
A
#
# COMPACT_ATOMS: atom_id res chain seq x y z
N MET A 1 9.05 5.80 4.72
CA MET A 1 7.73 5.31 5.19
C MET A 1 7.94 3.85 5.54
N LYS A 2 7.46 3.40 6.69
CA LYS A 2 7.61 1.99 7.08
C LYS A 2 6.25 1.30 7.16
N ILE A 3 6.17 0.07 6.64
CA ILE A 3 4.95 -0.73 6.64
C ILE A 3 5.17 -2.00 7.45
N ILE A 4 4.28 -2.24 8.42
CA ILE A 4 4.26 -3.46 9.21
C ILE A 4 2.91 -4.13 9.03
N ILE A 5 2.92 -5.39 8.59
CA ILE A 5 1.72 -6.22 8.46
C ILE A 5 1.71 -7.20 9.61
N TYR A 6 0.65 -7.20 10.41
CA TYR A 6 0.56 -8.12 11.53
C TYR A 6 -0.86 -8.59 11.71
N LYS A 7 -1.03 -9.71 12.42
CA LYS A 7 -2.34 -10.29 12.71
C LYS A 7 -2.65 -10.06 14.18
N ASN A 8 -3.84 -9.54 14.45
CA ASN A 8 -4.37 -9.43 15.81
C ASN A 8 -5.73 -10.12 15.85
N GLU A 9 -5.84 -11.14 16.70
CA GLU A 9 -6.97 -12.07 16.75
C GLU A 9 -7.21 -12.75 15.38
N GLU A 10 -8.32 -12.48 14.71
CA GLU A 10 -8.67 -13.01 13.38
C GLU A 10 -8.50 -11.99 12.25
N LYS A 11 -8.03 -10.78 12.57
CA LYS A 11 -7.92 -9.68 11.61
C LYS A 11 -6.48 -9.36 11.29
N VAL A 12 -6.24 -9.00 10.03
CA VAL A 12 -4.94 -8.51 9.56
C VAL A 12 -4.95 -7.00 9.63
N TYR A 13 -3.86 -6.42 10.11
CA TYR A 13 -3.67 -4.99 10.26
C TYR A 13 -2.45 -4.53 9.49
N LEU A 14 -2.53 -3.27 9.05
CA LEU A 14 -1.55 -2.56 8.27
C LEU A 14 -1.16 -1.33 9.11
N LYS A 15 0.07 -1.32 9.60
CA LYS A 15 0.64 -0.18 10.31
C LYS A 15 1.56 0.56 9.36
N ILE A 16 1.20 1.80 9.06
CA ILE A 16 1.96 2.72 8.20
C ILE A 16 2.45 3.86 9.09
N ASP A 17 3.74 3.83 9.40
CA ASP A 17 4.37 4.68 10.41
C ASP A 17 3.67 4.54 11.78
N GLU A 18 2.94 5.56 12.27
CA GLU A 18 2.20 5.53 13.53
C GLU A 18 0.70 5.20 13.35
N ASN A 19 0.21 5.13 12.11
CA ASN A 19 -1.21 4.90 11.84
C ASN A 19 -1.46 3.42 11.61
N GLU A 20 -2.47 2.91 12.30
CA GLU A 20 -2.89 1.52 12.21
C GLU A 20 -4.27 1.42 11.60
N LYS A 21 -4.42 0.52 10.63
CA LYS A 21 -5.69 0.24 9.96
C LYS A 21 -5.88 -1.24 9.77
N GLU A 22 -7.12 -1.69 9.80
CA GLU A 22 -7.45 -3.04 9.36
C GLU A 22 -7.11 -3.19 7.87
N PHE A 23 -6.55 -4.33 7.49
CA PHE A 23 -6.19 -4.64 6.11
C PHE A 23 -7.47 -4.86 5.28
N ASN A 24 -7.99 -3.79 4.71
CA ASN A 24 -9.20 -3.76 3.89
C ASN A 24 -9.00 -2.86 2.66
N PHE A 25 -10.02 -2.78 1.80
CA PHE A 25 -9.93 -1.99 0.57
C PHE A 25 -9.70 -0.49 0.82
N ASP A 26 -10.27 0.07 1.88
CA ASP A 26 -10.06 1.48 2.23
C ASP A 26 -8.60 1.73 2.62
N ALA A 27 -8.03 0.87 3.47
CA ALA A 27 -6.62 0.94 3.85
C ALA A 27 -5.67 0.75 2.65
N LEU A 28 -6.03 -0.12 1.71
CA LEU A 28 -5.27 -0.32 0.47
C LEU A 28 -5.33 0.91 -0.45
N ASN A 29 -6.49 1.55 -0.58
CA ASN A 29 -6.63 2.78 -1.36
C ASN A 29 -5.74 3.89 -0.80
N GLU A 30 -5.78 4.09 0.52
CA GLU A 30 -4.93 5.09 1.18
C GLU A 30 -3.44 4.75 1.04
N LEU A 31 -3.10 3.45 1.11
CA LEU A 31 -1.74 2.99 0.88
C LEU A 31 -1.29 3.31 -0.55
N ILE A 32 -2.10 3.04 -1.57
CA ILE A 32 -1.81 3.37 -2.97
C ILE A 32 -1.55 4.87 -3.11
N GLU A 33 -2.40 5.73 -2.54
CA GLU A 33 -2.18 7.18 -2.57
C GLU A 33 -0.85 7.59 -1.93
N LYS A 34 -0.47 6.95 -0.82
CA LYS A 34 0.84 7.20 -0.18
C LYS A 34 1.99 6.73 -1.06
N LEU A 35 1.90 5.54 -1.66
CA LEU A 35 2.95 4.95 -2.49
C LEU A 35 3.23 5.75 -3.77
N ILE A 36 2.19 6.33 -4.39
CA ILE A 36 2.35 7.23 -5.54
C ILE A 36 3.24 8.43 -5.19
N ASN A 37 3.12 8.97 -3.98
CA ASN A 37 3.85 10.17 -3.57
C ASN A 37 5.19 9.83 -2.87
N ASN A 38 5.26 8.69 -2.20
CA ASN A 38 6.41 8.22 -1.44
C ASN A 38 6.59 6.72 -1.69
N PRO A 39 7.30 6.35 -2.78
CA PRO A 39 7.67 4.97 -3.04
C PRO A 39 8.49 4.41 -1.88
N ILE A 40 8.38 3.10 -1.66
CA ILE A 40 9.15 2.40 -0.61
C ILE A 40 9.97 1.28 -1.22
N ASP A 41 11.01 0.88 -0.51
CA ASP A 41 11.78 -0.31 -0.86
C ASP A 41 11.17 -1.56 -0.21
N GLU A 42 11.44 -2.73 -0.77
CA GLU A 42 10.90 -4.00 -0.25
C GLU A 42 11.39 -4.32 1.18
N GLU A 43 12.53 -3.73 1.57
CA GLU A 43 13.11 -3.84 2.91
C GLU A 43 12.34 -3.05 3.97
N ASP A 44 11.56 -2.03 3.57
CA ASP A 44 10.70 -1.25 4.47
C ASP A 44 9.37 -1.95 4.79
N ILE A 45 9.14 -3.13 4.21
CA ILE A 45 7.92 -3.94 4.41
C ILE A 45 8.23 -5.13 5.32
N GLU A 46 7.83 -4.99 6.57
CA GLU A 46 7.92 -6.02 7.61
C GLU A 46 6.58 -6.74 7.80
N PHE A 47 6.65 -7.98 8.29
CA PHE A 47 5.45 -8.74 8.64
C PHE A 47 5.71 -9.67 9.83
N GLU A 48 4.69 -9.85 10.66
CA GLU A 48 4.74 -10.67 11.88
C GLU A 48 3.95 -11.96 11.70
N GLY A 49 4.52 -12.92 10.96
CA GLY A 49 3.96 -14.27 10.80
C GLY A 49 4.02 -14.81 9.37
N GLU A 50 4.42 -16.07 9.20
CA GLU A 50 4.58 -16.68 7.87
C GLU A 50 3.27 -16.71 7.06
N GLU A 51 2.10 -16.72 7.72
CA GLU A 51 0.80 -16.68 7.02
C GLU A 51 0.53 -15.34 6.31
N LEU A 52 1.30 -14.29 6.65
CA LEU A 52 1.15 -12.95 6.11
C LEU A 52 1.99 -12.71 4.85
N VAL A 53 2.74 -13.71 4.38
CA VAL A 53 3.63 -13.55 3.21
C VAL A 53 2.87 -13.09 1.95
N ASN A 54 1.62 -13.54 1.79
CA ASN A 54 0.76 -13.15 0.66
C ASN A 54 0.38 -11.67 0.74
N TYR A 55 0.21 -11.14 1.95
CA TYR A 55 -0.08 -9.72 2.17
C TYR A 55 1.15 -8.86 1.87
N LYS A 56 2.34 -9.32 2.26
CA LYS A 56 3.60 -8.65 1.88
C LYS A 56 3.77 -8.62 0.35
N GLN A 57 3.58 -9.75 -0.32
CA GLN A 57 3.67 -9.84 -1.78
C GLN A 57 2.69 -8.87 -2.46
N LEU A 58 1.45 -8.77 -1.97
CA LEU A 58 0.47 -7.82 -2.48
C LEU A 58 0.96 -6.37 -2.38
N ILE A 59 1.52 -5.95 -1.24
CA ILE A 59 2.05 -4.59 -1.08
C ILE A 59 3.23 -4.32 -2.01
N ILE A 60 4.12 -5.30 -2.19
CA ILE A 60 5.26 -5.18 -3.13
C ILE A 60 4.76 -4.99 -4.57
N GLU A 61 3.81 -5.81 -5.01
CA GLU A 61 3.26 -5.71 -6.36
C GLU A 61 2.49 -4.41 -6.56
N LEU A 62 1.74 -3.95 -5.55
CA LEU A 62 1.11 -2.62 -5.58
C LEU A 62 2.17 -1.52 -5.73
N ASN A 63 3.23 -1.54 -4.93
CA ASN A 63 4.31 -0.55 -5.01
C ASN A 63 4.98 -0.55 -6.39
N LYS A 64 5.20 -1.71 -7.02
CA LYS A 64 5.72 -1.78 -8.39
C LYS A 64 4.75 -1.16 -9.39
N GLU A 65 3.48 -1.55 -9.33
CA GLU A 65 2.44 -1.13 -10.27
C GLU A 65 2.20 0.38 -10.22
N VAL A 66 2.06 0.95 -9.01
CA VAL A 66 1.77 2.39 -8.85
C VAL A 66 2.93 3.29 -9.26
N ASN A 67 4.15 2.74 -9.31
CA ASN A 67 5.35 3.42 -9.78
C ASN A 67 5.60 3.23 -11.29
N THR A 68 4.75 2.47 -12.00
CA THR A 68 4.84 2.41 -13.46
C THR A 68 4.43 3.73 -14.09
N LYS A 69 5.06 4.05 -15.21
CA LYS A 69 4.73 5.25 -15.98
C LYS A 69 3.26 5.26 -16.43
N GLU A 70 2.75 4.10 -16.86
CA GLU A 70 1.37 3.97 -17.34
C GLU A 70 0.35 4.29 -16.25
N PHE A 71 0.60 3.80 -15.02
CA PHE A 71 -0.23 4.10 -13.87
C PHE A 71 -0.19 5.59 -13.51
N LEU A 72 1.01 6.17 -13.42
CA LEU A 72 1.18 7.60 -13.10
C LEU A 72 0.52 8.51 -14.16
N ASP A 73 0.68 8.20 -15.45
CA ASP A 73 0.03 8.92 -16.55
C ASP A 73 -1.50 8.82 -16.46
N ALA A 74 -2.03 7.66 -16.05
CA ALA A 74 -3.47 7.46 -15.85
C ALA A 74 -3.99 8.28 -14.66
N VAL A 75 -3.27 8.30 -13.54
CA VAL A 75 -3.59 9.11 -12.35
C VAL A 75 -3.58 10.60 -12.69
N GLU A 76 -2.58 11.09 -13.43
CA GLU A 76 -2.53 12.48 -13.88
C GLU A 76 -3.70 12.85 -14.79
N LYS A 77 -4.09 11.96 -15.72
CA LYS A 77 -5.28 12.17 -16.55
C LYS A 77 -6.54 12.23 -15.70
N ALA A 78 -6.74 11.27 -14.80
CA ALA A 78 -7.91 11.23 -13.92
C ALA A 78 -8.05 12.51 -13.08
N LYS A 79 -6.95 13.03 -12.51
CA LYS A 79 -6.94 14.30 -11.79
C LYS A 79 -7.35 15.50 -12.66
N LYS A 80 -6.93 15.52 -13.93
CA LYS A 80 -7.30 16.58 -14.89
C LYS A 80 -8.77 16.54 -15.29
N PHE A 81 -9.37 15.35 -15.41
CA PHE A 81 -10.78 15.20 -15.78
C PHE A 81 -11.75 15.36 -14.59
N GLY A 82 -11.32 15.02 -13.37
CA GLY A 82 -12.13 15.21 -12.16
C GLY A 82 -12.17 16.64 -11.61
N ALA A 83 -11.31 17.53 -12.13
CA ALA A 83 -11.25 18.95 -11.75
C ALA A 83 -12.13 19.87 -12.62
N GLN A 84 -13.04 19.30 -13.43
CA GLN A 84 -14.02 20.03 -14.26
C GLN A 84 -15.42 20.00 -13.66
#